data_AF-A0A1F8PJ92-F1
#
_entry.id   AF-A0A1F8PJ92-F1
#
_cell.length_a   1.000
_cell.length_b   1.000
_cell.length_c   1.000
_cell.angle_alpha   90.00
_cell.angle_beta   90.00
_cell.angle_gamma   90.00
#
_symmetry.space_group_name_H-M   'P 1'
#
loop_
_entity.id
_entity.type
_entity.pdbx_description
1 polymer ?
#
loop_
_entity_poly.entity_id
_entity_poly.type
_entity_poly.pdbx_seq_one_letter_code
_entity_poly.pdbx_strand_id
1 'polypeptide(L)'
;MYFGKTIWVKPEESRAQQLKTLLHEVAHYYSEGVFQMPRRDAETIAESVAFTIGAHFGFDTGTRSFPYVPLWSEDKKVLEANLAAIRKVSAKIIDGLEQTTNKMARMA
;
A
#
# COMPACT_ATOMS: atom_id res chain seq x y z
N MET A 1 -12.73 12.44 -22.63
CA MET A 1 -13.16 13.03 -21.34
C MET A 1 -12.57 12.15 -20.25
N TYR A 2 -11.59 12.65 -19.48
CA TYR A 2 -10.81 11.83 -18.55
C TYR A 2 -11.46 11.80 -17.15
N PHE A 3 -12.10 10.70 -16.79
CA PHE A 3 -12.43 10.34 -15.41
C PHE A 3 -11.51 9.19 -14.98
N GLY A 4 -10.89 9.25 -13.79
CA GLY A 4 -10.10 8.12 -13.27
C GLY A 4 -8.76 8.45 -12.61
N LYS A 5 -8.73 9.38 -11.64
CA LYS A 5 -7.62 9.54 -10.67
C LYS A 5 -8.13 9.85 -9.25
N THR A 6 -9.30 9.33 -8.90
CA THR A 6 -9.94 9.57 -7.60
C THR A 6 -9.92 8.28 -6.80
N ILE A 7 -9.28 8.31 -5.62
CA ILE A 7 -9.39 7.25 -4.62
C ILE A 7 -10.60 7.59 -3.74
N TRP A 8 -11.54 6.66 -3.59
CA TRP A 8 -12.67 6.80 -2.67
C TRP A 8 -12.47 5.89 -1.47
N VAL A 9 -12.61 6.44 -0.27
CA VAL A 9 -12.50 5.70 0.99
C VAL A 9 -13.81 5.89 1.76
N LYS A 10 -14.38 4.77 2.22
CA LYS A 10 -15.66 4.76 2.92
C LYS A 10 -15.54 5.46 4.29
N PRO A 11 -16.28 6.55 4.55
CA PRO A 11 -16.06 7.38 5.73
C PRO A 11 -16.59 6.78 7.04
N GLU A 12 -17.47 5.78 6.98
CA GLU A 12 -18.01 5.08 8.16
C GLU A 12 -17.07 3.97 8.69
N GLU A 13 -16.03 3.62 7.95
CA GLU A 13 -15.04 2.61 8.39
C GLU A 13 -14.12 3.15 9.49
N SER A 14 -13.55 2.24 10.29
CA SER A 14 -12.57 2.63 11.31
C SER A 14 -11.36 3.35 10.70
N ARG A 15 -10.70 4.25 11.45
CA ARG A 15 -9.53 5.00 10.94
C ARG A 15 -8.39 4.09 10.46
N ALA A 16 -8.20 2.94 11.11
CA ALA A 16 -7.23 1.93 10.68
C ALA A 16 -7.62 1.31 9.32
N GLN A 17 -8.89 0.96 9.13
CA GLN A 17 -9.40 0.43 7.86
C GLN A 17 -9.37 1.49 6.74
N GLN A 18 -9.70 2.76 7.05
CA GLN A 18 -9.58 3.89 6.11
C GLN A 18 -8.12 4.05 5.64
N LEU A 19 -7.16 4.03 6.57
CA LEU A 19 -5.73 4.10 6.27
C LEU A 19 -5.27 2.90 5.43
N LYS A 20 -5.68 1.68 5.79
CA LYS A 20 -5.35 0.46 5.05
C LYS A 20 -5.81 0.54 3.59
N THR A 21 -7.07 0.90 3.38
CA THR A 21 -7.64 1.11 2.04
C THR A 21 -6.89 2.21 1.28
N LEU A 22 -6.62 3.37 1.92
CA LEU A 22 -5.89 4.46 1.25
C LEU A 22 -4.48 4.04 0.83
N LEU A 23 -3.72 3.34 1.69
CA LEU A 23 -2.38 2.85 1.36
C LEU A 23 -2.39 1.80 0.24
N HIS A 24 -3.38 0.92 0.23
CA HIS A 24 -3.57 -0.09 -0.83
C HIS A 24 -3.85 0.57 -2.20
N GLU A 25 -4.79 1.50 -2.27
CA GLU A 25 -5.11 2.21 -3.53
C GLU A 25 -3.96 3.12 -4.01
N VAL A 26 -3.21 3.74 -3.08
CA VAL A 26 -1.99 4.48 -3.40
C VAL A 26 -0.88 3.56 -3.91
N ALA A 27 -0.76 2.33 -3.37
CA ALA A 27 0.17 1.33 -3.88
C ALA A 27 -0.16 0.92 -5.31
N HIS A 28 -1.44 0.71 -5.65
CA HIS A 28 -1.88 0.52 -7.04
C HIS A 28 -1.47 1.70 -7.93
N TYR A 29 -1.71 2.95 -7.50
CA TYR A 29 -1.36 4.14 -8.28
C TYR A 29 0.15 4.24 -8.60
N TYR A 30 1.02 3.81 -7.69
CA TYR A 30 2.47 3.85 -7.88
C TYR A 30 3.08 2.58 -8.51
N SER A 31 2.28 1.52 -8.69
CA SER A 31 2.74 0.26 -9.30
C SER A 31 2.81 0.38 -10.82
N GLU A 32 4.03 0.24 -11.36
CA GLU A 32 4.26 0.22 -12.81
C GLU A 32 3.63 -1.02 -13.44
N GLY A 33 2.90 -0.86 -14.55
CA GLY A 33 2.28 -1.97 -15.26
C GLY A 33 1.08 -2.61 -14.55
N VAL A 34 0.50 -1.97 -13.53
CA VAL A 34 -0.59 -2.55 -12.69
C VAL A 34 -1.83 -2.98 -13.48
N PHE A 35 -2.09 -2.38 -14.64
CA PHE A 35 -3.20 -2.73 -15.54
C PHE A 35 -2.83 -3.78 -16.60
N GLN A 36 -1.57 -4.20 -16.65
CA GLN A 36 -1.00 -5.16 -17.60
C GLN A 36 -0.49 -6.44 -16.93
N MET A 37 -0.29 -6.44 -15.62
CA MET A 37 0.03 -7.63 -14.81
C MET A 37 -1.24 -8.42 -14.44
N PRO A 38 -1.13 -9.72 -14.09
CA PRO A 38 -2.28 -10.46 -13.58
C PRO A 38 -2.79 -9.84 -12.29
N ARG A 39 -4.12 -9.90 -12.07
CA ARG A 39 -4.75 -9.31 -10.88
C ARG A 39 -4.12 -9.80 -9.57
N ARG A 40 -3.75 -11.09 -9.50
CA ARG A 40 -3.14 -11.69 -8.30
C ARG A 40 -1.84 -10.99 -7.89
N ASP A 41 -0.98 -10.69 -8.86
CA ASP A 41 0.27 -9.96 -8.67
C ASP A 41 0.01 -8.52 -8.23
N ALA A 42 -0.92 -7.81 -8.90
CA ALA A 42 -1.29 -6.44 -8.56
C ALA A 42 -1.79 -6.30 -7.11
N GLU A 43 -2.72 -7.17 -6.70
CA GLU A 43 -3.29 -7.20 -5.35
C GLU A 43 -2.25 -7.61 -4.30
N THR A 44 -1.36 -8.56 -4.64
CA THR A 44 -0.24 -8.96 -3.78
C THR A 44 0.72 -7.81 -3.54
N ILE A 45 1.07 -7.05 -4.60
CA ILE A 45 1.89 -5.83 -4.46
C ILE A 45 1.18 -4.82 -3.56
N ALA A 46 -0.10 -4.51 -3.83
CA ALA A 46 -0.82 -3.48 -3.10
C ALA A 46 -0.97 -3.79 -1.60
N GLU A 47 -1.37 -5.00 -1.23
CA GLU A 47 -1.46 -5.43 0.18
C GLU A 47 -0.07 -5.48 0.85
N SER A 48 0.97 -5.96 0.15
CA SER A 48 2.34 -6.02 0.70
C SER A 48 2.93 -4.65 0.95
N VAL A 49 2.71 -3.71 0.03
CA VAL A 49 3.14 -2.31 0.16
C VAL A 49 2.39 -1.63 1.29
N ALA A 50 1.06 -1.78 1.35
CA ALA A 50 0.23 -1.19 2.40
C ALA A 50 0.65 -1.69 3.80
N PHE A 51 0.89 -3.00 3.95
CA PHE A 51 1.44 -3.59 5.18
C PHE A 51 2.83 -3.04 5.52
N THR A 52 3.74 -2.96 4.53
CA THR A 52 5.11 -2.47 4.74
C THR A 52 5.12 -1.02 5.24
N ILE A 53 4.30 -0.15 4.64
CA ILE A 53 4.18 1.26 5.04
C ILE A 53 3.53 1.36 6.43
N GLY A 54 2.47 0.59 6.68
CA GLY A 54 1.81 0.52 7.98
C GLY A 54 2.78 0.17 9.11
N ALA A 55 3.60 -0.87 8.90
CA ALA A 55 4.63 -1.31 9.84
C ALA A 55 5.75 -0.27 10.02
N HIS A 56 6.21 0.37 8.94
CA HIS A 56 7.26 1.42 8.99
C HIS A 56 6.86 2.59 9.88
N PHE A 57 5.60 3.04 9.81
CA PHE A 57 5.07 4.13 10.62
C PHE A 57 4.46 3.67 11.96
N GLY A 58 4.63 2.41 12.36
CA GLY A 58 4.20 1.90 13.66
C GLY A 58 2.68 1.74 13.85
N PHE A 59 1.91 1.63 12.76
CA PHE A 59 0.50 1.30 12.85
C PHE A 59 0.30 -0.18 13.20
N ASP A 60 -0.78 -0.51 13.89
CA ASP A 60 -1.17 -1.90 14.15
C ASP A 60 -1.47 -2.61 12.82
N THR A 61 -0.56 -3.50 12.39
CA THR A 61 -0.72 -4.37 11.22
C THR A 61 -1.24 -5.77 11.58
N GLY A 62 -1.87 -5.92 12.74
CA GLY A 62 -2.60 -7.12 13.12
C GLY A 62 -3.86 -7.34 12.27
N THR A 63 -4.43 -8.54 12.39
CA THR A 63 -5.49 -9.10 11.51
C THR A 63 -6.75 -8.25 11.36
N ARG A 64 -6.99 -7.27 12.23
CA ARG A 64 -8.16 -6.38 12.19
C ARG A 64 -7.96 -5.12 11.34
N SER A 65 -6.72 -4.71 11.13
CA SER A 65 -6.34 -3.46 10.43
C SER A 65 -5.73 -3.79 9.07
N PHE A 66 -4.79 -4.73 9.06
CA PHE A 66 -4.23 -5.35 7.87
C PHE A 66 -4.38 -6.86 8.11
N PRO A 67 -5.37 -7.54 7.49
CA PRO A 67 -5.48 -8.99 7.59
C PRO A 67 -4.11 -9.61 7.24
N TYR A 68 -3.56 -10.33 8.22
CA TYR A 68 -2.18 -10.79 8.22
C TYR A 68 -1.89 -11.79 7.08
N VAL A 69 -0.61 -12.18 7.02
CA VAL A 69 0.14 -12.90 6.00
C VAL A 69 -0.41 -14.24 5.44
N PRO A 70 -1.37 -15.01 6.01
CA PRO A 70 -1.69 -16.33 5.46
C PRO A 70 -2.10 -16.39 3.97
N LEU A 71 -2.71 -15.35 3.39
CA LEU A 71 -2.92 -15.26 1.93
C LEU A 71 -1.60 -15.34 1.12
N TRP A 72 -0.46 -14.95 1.70
CA TRP A 72 0.87 -15.12 1.09
C TRP A 72 1.50 -16.48 1.40
N SER A 73 1.10 -17.18 2.47
CA SER A 73 1.58 -18.54 2.73
C SER A 73 1.04 -19.55 1.71
N GLU A 74 -0.15 -19.30 1.15
CA GLU A 74 -0.72 -20.08 0.05
C GLU A 74 -0.04 -19.84 -1.30
N ASP A 75 0.69 -18.73 -1.48
CA ASP A 75 1.35 -18.40 -2.74
C ASP A 75 2.67 -17.63 -2.61
N LYS A 76 3.58 -18.22 -1.84
CA LYS A 76 4.96 -17.74 -1.65
C LYS A 76 5.67 -17.40 -2.97
N LYS A 77 5.35 -18.10 -4.07
CA LYS A 77 5.96 -17.87 -5.40
C LYS A 77 5.55 -16.52 -6.01
N VAL A 78 4.29 -16.12 -5.90
CA VAL A 78 3.83 -14.80 -6.38
C VAL A 78 4.38 -13.68 -5.49
N LEU A 79 4.49 -13.90 -4.18
CA LEU A 79 5.20 -12.95 -3.31
C LEU A 79 6.67 -12.80 -3.77
N GLU A 80 7.41 -13.90 -3.91
CA GLU A 80 8.82 -13.91 -4.35
C GLU A 80 9.02 -13.24 -5.71
N ALA A 81 8.15 -13.51 -6.69
CA ALA A 81 8.19 -12.88 -8.02
C ALA A 81 8.00 -11.36 -7.95
N ASN A 82 7.20 -10.86 -7.00
CA ASN A 82 6.85 -9.45 -6.88
C ASN A 82 7.66 -8.67 -5.83
N LEU A 83 8.56 -9.31 -5.07
CA LEU A 83 9.40 -8.67 -4.04
C LEU A 83 10.13 -7.41 -4.53
N ALA A 84 10.63 -7.42 -5.77
CA ALA A 84 11.31 -6.28 -6.36
C ALA A 84 10.37 -5.08 -6.58
N ALA A 85 9.14 -5.32 -7.04
CA ALA A 85 8.11 -4.31 -7.22
C ALA A 85 7.65 -3.77 -5.85
N ILE A 86 7.37 -4.66 -4.90
CA ILE A 86 7.00 -4.31 -3.52
C ILE A 86 8.05 -3.39 -2.89
N ARG A 87 9.33 -3.76 -2.94
CA ARG A 87 10.41 -2.92 -2.38
C ARG A 87 10.49 -1.55 -3.05
N LYS A 88 10.37 -1.49 -4.38
CA LYS A 88 10.42 -0.24 -5.15
C LYS A 88 9.25 0.70 -4.82
N VAL A 89 8.03 0.17 -4.73
CA VAL A 89 6.82 0.95 -4.46
C VAL A 89 6.76 1.40 -3.00
N SER A 90 7.08 0.51 -2.04
CA SER A 90 7.14 0.87 -0.62
C SER A 90 8.14 2.00 -0.36
N ALA A 91 9.37 1.89 -0.88
CA ALA A 91 10.40 2.92 -0.72
C ALA A 91 9.92 4.27 -1.27
N LYS A 92 9.38 4.29 -2.50
CA LYS A 92 8.87 5.50 -3.16
C LYS A 92 7.78 6.21 -2.33
N ILE A 93 6.90 5.47 -1.67
CA ILE A 93 5.83 6.06 -0.86
C ILE A 93 6.37 6.55 0.49
N ILE A 94 7.23 5.76 1.15
CA ILE A 94 7.89 6.14 2.41
C ILE A 94 8.71 7.42 2.21
N ASP A 95 9.59 7.46 1.20
CA ASP A 95 10.42 8.63 0.89
C ASP A 95 9.58 9.90 0.69
N GLY A 96 8.43 9.79 0.00
CA GLY A 96 7.51 10.90 -0.24
C GLY A 96 6.79 11.38 1.01
N LEU A 97 6.37 10.45 1.88
CA LEU A 97 5.73 10.76 3.17
C LEU A 97 6.72 11.39 4.16
N GLU A 98 7.96 10.89 4.23
CA GLU A 98 9.01 11.43 5.09
C GLU A 98 9.46 12.82 4.63
N GLN A 99 9.64 13.05 3.32
CA GLN A 99 9.92 14.39 2.78
C GLN A 99 8.80 15.38 3.10
N THR A 100 7.53 14.95 2.99
CA THR A 100 6.37 15.79 3.31
C THR A 100 6.30 16.10 4.81
N THR A 101 6.53 15.10 5.67
CA THR A 101 6.56 15.26 7.13
C THR A 101 7.69 16.19 7.58
N ASN A 102 8.90 16.00 7.05
CA ASN A 102 10.05 16.88 7.32
C ASN A 102 9.83 18.31 6.82
N LYS A 103 9.10 18.51 5.71
CA LYS A 103 8.72 19.85 5.24
C LYS A 103 7.73 20.51 6.19
N MET A 104 6.70 19.80 6.65
CA MET A 104 5.73 20.33 7.62
C MET A 104 6.39 20.69 8.95
N ALA A 105 7.28 19.85 9.47
CA ALA A 105 8.02 20.08 10.71
C ALA A 105 8.97 21.31 10.64
N ARG A 106 9.36 21.75 9.44
CA ARG A 106 10.16 22.99 9.22
C ARG A 106 9.29 24.25 9.03
N MET A 107 7.97 24.11 8.97
CA MET A 107 7.02 25.20 8.78
C MET A 107 6.18 25.49 10.04
N ALA A 108 6.39 24.71 11.11
CA ALA A 108 5.80 24.88 12.44
C ALA A 108 6.82 25.51 13.40
#